data_AF-A0A937KAH6-F1
#
_entry.id   AF-A0A937KAH6-F1
#
_cell.length_a   1.000
_cell.length_b   1.000
_cell.length_c   1.000
_cell.angle_alpha   90.00
_cell.angle_beta   90.00
_cell.angle_gamma   90.00
#
_symmetry.space_group_name_H-M   'P 1'
#
loop_
_entity.id
_entity.type
_entity.pdbx_description
1 polymer ?
#
loop_
_entity_poly.entity_id
_entity_poly.type
_entity_poly.pdbx_seq_one_letter_code
_entity_poly.pdbx_strand_id
1 'polypeptide(L)'
;MGLDFGFYRDHQEIHSVDGHGALFELFDSQIGGPAYDGYDDFLVTEETLDVASRKLALRLYRAGIADSPVDPKAFEDLRSLDERSTPSDVLLLAYQSFLEELLREVGTRGPLVCAYSA
;
A
#
# COMPACT_ATOMS: atom_id res chain seq x y z
N MET A 1 5.23 6.28 -17.05
CA MET A 1 4.03 6.65 -16.27
C MET A 1 3.99 5.70 -15.09
N GLY A 2 3.79 6.21 -13.88
CA GLY A 2 3.57 5.32 -12.72
C GLY A 2 2.14 4.82 -12.75
N LEU A 3 1.85 3.74 -12.02
CA LEU A 3 0.49 3.23 -11.87
C LEU A 3 -0.24 4.06 -10.83
N ASP A 4 -1.45 4.51 -11.15
CA ASP A 4 -2.33 5.19 -10.22
C ASP A 4 -3.38 4.19 -9.70
N PHE A 5 -3.54 4.12 -8.39
CA PHE A 5 -4.43 3.17 -7.72
C PHE A 5 -5.02 3.76 -6.44
N GLY A 6 -6.19 3.26 -6.05
CA GLY A 6 -6.91 3.72 -4.87
C GLY A 6 -7.49 2.59 -4.06
N PHE A 7 -7.84 2.92 -2.81
CA PHE A 7 -8.50 2.02 -1.87
C PHE A 7 -9.88 2.57 -1.52
N TYR A 8 -10.90 1.74 -1.70
CA TYR A 8 -12.29 2.15 -1.65
C TYR A 8 -13.08 1.30 -0.64
N ARG A 9 -14.09 1.90 -0.02
CA ARG A 9 -15.13 1.21 0.76
C ARG A 9 -16.48 1.83 0.46
N ASP A 10 -17.50 1.02 0.19
CA ASP A 10 -18.85 1.49 -0.13
C ASP A 10 -18.88 2.59 -1.22
N HIS A 11 -18.05 2.41 -2.26
CA HIS A 11 -17.83 3.37 -3.36
C HIS A 11 -17.25 4.74 -2.95
N GLN A 12 -16.72 4.87 -1.74
CA GLN A 12 -16.00 6.04 -1.27
C GLN A 12 -14.51 5.77 -1.28
N GLU A 13 -13.74 6.71 -1.83
CA GLU A 13 -12.28 6.67 -1.81
C GLU A 13 -11.79 6.97 -0.39
N ILE A 14 -11.03 6.02 0.17
CA ILE A 14 -10.40 6.16 1.48
C ILE A 14 -8.97 6.68 1.31
N HIS A 15 -8.25 6.13 0.32
CA HIS A 15 -6.90 6.57 -0.05
C HIS A 15 -6.73 6.56 -1.58
N SER A 16 -6.09 7.58 -2.13
CA SER A 16 -5.57 7.60 -3.50
C SER A 16 -4.04 7.57 -3.47
N VAL A 17 -3.44 6.81 -4.37
CA VAL A 17 -2.00 6.66 -4.50
C VAL A 17 -1.61 6.84 -5.96
N ASP A 18 -0.91 7.94 -6.22
CA ASP A 18 -0.53 8.33 -7.58
C ASP A 18 0.95 8.04 -7.81
N GLY A 19 1.27 7.34 -8.89
CA GLY A 19 2.65 7.19 -9.34
C GLY A 19 3.57 6.29 -8.50
N HIS A 20 3.05 5.48 -7.57
CA HIS A 20 3.83 4.57 -6.70
C HIS A 20 3.73 3.11 -7.13
N GLY A 21 4.30 2.77 -8.28
CA GLY A 21 4.24 1.41 -8.82
C GLY A 21 4.88 0.38 -7.89
N ALA A 22 6.00 0.72 -7.23
CA ALA A 22 6.68 -0.23 -6.35
C ALA A 22 5.88 -0.55 -5.08
N LEU A 23 5.00 0.35 -4.65
CA LEU A 23 4.06 0.10 -3.55
C LEU A 23 2.95 -0.85 -4.01
N PHE A 24 2.38 -0.64 -5.20
CA PHE A 24 1.35 -1.51 -5.75
C PHE A 24 1.83 -2.97 -5.87
N GLU A 25 3.07 -3.19 -6.28
CA GLU A 25 3.69 -4.53 -6.39
C GLU A 25 3.78 -5.31 -5.06
N LEU A 26 3.61 -4.64 -3.92
CA LEU A 26 3.57 -5.33 -2.63
C LEU A 26 2.26 -6.12 -2.48
N PHE A 27 1.17 -5.63 -3.04
CA PHE A 27 -0.14 -6.27 -2.95
C PHE A 27 -0.20 -7.49 -3.86
N ASP A 28 -0.85 -8.54 -3.37
CA ASP A 28 -1.11 -9.76 -4.13
C ASP A 28 -2.62 -9.91 -4.29
N SER A 29 -3.10 -9.67 -5.51
CA SER A 29 -4.53 -9.70 -5.83
C SER A 29 -5.15 -11.09 -5.68
N GLN A 30 -4.34 -12.16 -5.62
CA GLN A 30 -4.84 -13.52 -5.45
C GLN A 30 -5.25 -13.85 -4.01
N ILE A 31 -4.78 -13.08 -3.03
CA ILE A 31 -5.04 -13.36 -1.60
C ILE A 31 -6.47 -12.98 -1.23
N GLY A 32 -6.85 -11.72 -1.43
CA GLY A 32 -8.22 -11.28 -1.16
C GLY A 32 -9.20 -11.70 -2.26
N GLY A 33 -8.69 -12.01 -3.45
CA GLY A 33 -9.50 -12.34 -4.62
C GLY A 33 -10.13 -11.11 -5.28
N PRO A 34 -10.84 -11.32 -6.40
CA PRO A 34 -11.48 -10.24 -7.14
C PRO A 34 -12.58 -9.58 -6.30
N ALA A 35 -12.65 -8.25 -6.35
CA ALA A 35 -13.71 -7.47 -5.71
C ALA A 35 -15.02 -7.52 -6.51
N TYR A 36 -14.92 -7.52 -7.85
CA TYR A 36 -16.04 -7.55 -8.77
C TYR A 36 -15.77 -8.48 -9.96
N ASP A 37 -16.80 -9.17 -10.44
CA ASP A 37 -16.67 -10.04 -11.61
C ASP A 37 -16.35 -9.22 -12.87
N GLY A 38 -15.28 -9.61 -13.56
CA GLY A 38 -14.86 -8.99 -14.83
C GLY A 38 -14.06 -7.70 -14.69
N TYR A 39 -13.69 -7.31 -13.47
CA TYR A 39 -12.78 -6.21 -13.18
C TYR A 39 -11.50 -6.73 -12.53
N ASP A 40 -10.39 -6.03 -12.73
CA ASP A 40 -9.11 -6.39 -12.11
C ASP A 40 -8.98 -5.91 -10.64
N ASP A 41 -10.01 -5.23 -10.13
CA ASP A 41 -10.12 -4.78 -8.75
C ASP A 41 -10.09 -5.97 -7.79
N PHE A 42 -9.39 -5.84 -6.66
CA PHE A 42 -9.22 -6.93 -5.70
C PHE A 42 -9.44 -6.48 -4.26
N LEU A 43 -9.78 -7.44 -3.40
CA LEU A 43 -9.99 -7.18 -1.98
C LEU A 43 -8.66 -7.07 -1.22
N VAL A 44 -8.58 -6.06 -0.38
CA VAL A 44 -7.49 -5.82 0.56
C VAL A 44 -8.00 -6.19 1.94
N THR A 45 -7.53 -7.33 2.41
CA THR A 45 -7.85 -7.92 3.70
C THR A 45 -6.65 -7.85 4.64
N GLU A 46 -6.82 -8.24 5.90
CA GLU A 46 -5.69 -8.37 6.84
C GLU A 46 -4.61 -9.32 6.30
N GLU A 47 -5.00 -10.42 5.64
CA GLU A 47 -4.06 -11.38 5.05
C GLU A 47 -3.30 -10.77 3.86
N THR A 48 -4.01 -10.00 3.01
CA THR A 48 -3.38 -9.25 1.92
C THR A 48 -2.31 -8.30 2.45
N LEU A 49 -2.60 -7.60 3.55
CA LEU A 49 -1.70 -6.64 4.19
C LEU A 49 -0.53 -7.29 4.94
N ASP A 50 -0.73 -8.46 5.56
CA ASP A 50 0.35 -9.23 6.17
C ASP A 50 1.38 -9.66 5.11
N VAL A 51 0.93 -10.14 3.96
CA VAL A 51 1.84 -10.48 2.85
C VAL A 51 2.56 -9.26 2.29
N ALA A 52 1.84 -8.14 2.07
CA ALA A 52 2.45 -6.89 1.64
C ALA A 52 3.52 -6.41 2.62
N SER A 53 3.23 -6.48 3.93
CA SER A 53 4.15 -6.09 5.00
C SER A 53 5.40 -6.98 5.04
N ARG A 54 5.26 -8.29 4.86
CA ARG A 54 6.40 -9.22 4.77
C ARG A 54 7.28 -8.95 3.55
N LYS A 55 6.66 -8.67 2.40
CA LYS A 55 7.40 -8.27 1.17
C LYS A 55 8.17 -6.97 1.40
N LEU A 56 7.57 -5.99 2.07
CA LEU A 56 8.23 -4.74 2.41
C LEU A 56 9.37 -4.93 3.40
N ALA A 57 9.17 -5.70 4.46
CA ALA A 57 10.20 -6.03 5.45
C ALA A 57 11.44 -6.65 4.79
N LEU A 58 11.24 -7.53 3.79
CA LEU A 58 12.35 -8.08 3.00
C LEU A 58 13.07 -7.01 2.18
N ARG A 59 12.36 -6.02 1.63
CA ARG A 59 12.97 -4.90 0.89
C ARG A 59 13.77 -3.99 1.83
N LEU A 60 13.23 -3.64 3.01
CA LEU A 60 13.92 -2.88 4.05
C LEU A 60 15.21 -3.58 4.50
N TYR A 61 15.13 -4.88 4.80
CA TYR A 61 16.28 -5.70 5.19
C TYR A 61 17.38 -5.69 4.13
N ARG A 62 17.02 -5.87 2.85
CA ARG A 62 17.97 -5.84 1.72
C ARG A 62 18.61 -4.47 1.51
N ALA A 63 17.90 -3.40 1.85
CA ALA A 63 18.42 -2.04 1.83
C ALA A 63 19.32 -1.71 3.04
N GLY A 64 19.46 -2.63 4.00
CA GLY A 64 20.21 -2.38 5.25
C GLY A 64 19.49 -1.42 6.20
N ILE A 65 18.20 -1.19 5.98
CA ILE A 65 17.37 -0.34 6.83
C ILE A 65 16.87 -1.20 7.98
N ALA A 66 17.22 -0.81 9.20
CA ALA A 66 16.69 -1.46 10.39
C ALA A 66 15.18 -1.26 10.42
N ASP A 67 14.46 -2.34 10.72
CA ASP A 67 13.02 -2.29 10.98
C ASP A 67 12.81 -1.50 12.28
N SER A 68 12.67 -0.18 12.12
CA SER A 68 12.48 0.76 13.20
C SER A 68 11.01 1.13 13.20
N PRO A 69 10.35 1.23 14.37
CA PRO A 69 8.97 1.72 14.44
C PRO A 69 8.93 3.09 13.76
N VAL A 70 8.19 3.14 12.65
CA VAL A 70 8.06 4.36 11.86
C VAL A 70 6.97 5.18 12.52
N ASP A 71 7.25 6.45 12.86
CA ASP A 71 6.18 7.33 13.31
C ASP A 71 5.19 7.47 12.15
N PRO A 72 3.93 7.01 12.30
CA PRO A 72 2.94 7.05 11.22
C PRO A 72 2.66 8.49 10.75
N LYS A 73 3.02 9.49 11.56
CA LYS A 73 2.91 10.92 11.23
C LYS A 73 4.18 11.52 10.68
N ALA A 74 5.33 10.83 10.73
CA ALA A 74 6.59 11.37 10.24
C ALA A 74 6.65 11.44 8.71
N PHE A 75 5.85 10.65 8.02
CA PHE A 75 5.74 10.65 6.57
C PHE A 75 4.34 11.15 6.20
N GLU A 76 4.14 12.46 6.31
CA GLU A 76 2.88 13.08 5.90
C GLU A 76 2.69 12.88 4.39
N ASP A 77 1.71 12.04 4.06
CA ASP A 77 1.07 11.88 2.75
C ASP A 77 1.98 11.38 1.63
N LEU A 78 1.79 10.12 1.23
CA LEU A 78 2.43 9.54 0.04
C LEU A 78 2.26 10.43 -1.20
N ARG A 79 1.14 11.16 -1.31
CA ARG A 79 0.89 12.08 -2.43
C ARG A 79 1.91 13.21 -2.55
N SER A 80 2.67 13.50 -1.48
CA SER A 80 3.74 14.50 -1.50
C SER A 80 5.08 13.95 -1.99
N LEU A 81 5.22 12.63 -2.07
CA LEU A 81 6.44 11.95 -2.48
C LEU A 81 6.36 11.55 -3.96
N ASP A 82 7.45 11.80 -4.70
CA ASP A 82 7.60 11.29 -6.05
C ASP A 82 8.56 10.09 -6.02
N GLU A 83 8.06 8.91 -6.40
CA GLU A 83 8.82 7.65 -6.42
C GLU A 83 10.16 7.75 -7.17
N ARG A 84 10.26 8.62 -8.19
CA ARG A 84 11.46 8.72 -9.02
C ARG A 84 12.56 9.60 -8.44
N SER A 85 12.18 10.57 -7.61
CA SER A 85 13.10 11.58 -7.07
C SER A 85 13.32 11.43 -5.57
N THR A 86 12.42 10.73 -4.87
CA THR A 86 12.54 10.47 -3.43
C THR A 86 13.58 9.38 -3.18
N PRO A 87 14.49 9.56 -2.19
CA PRO A 87 15.42 8.51 -1.79
C PRO A 87 14.71 7.20 -1.44
N SER A 88 15.29 6.07 -1.86
CA SER A 88 14.66 4.75 -1.71
C SER A 88 14.40 4.37 -0.26
N ASP A 89 15.26 4.79 0.67
CA ASP A 89 15.08 4.56 2.11
C ASP A 89 13.87 5.32 2.66
N VAL A 90 13.73 6.59 2.28
CA VAL A 90 12.56 7.42 2.61
C VAL A 90 11.28 6.80 2.04
N LEU A 91 11.29 6.34 0.79
CA LEU A 91 10.13 5.67 0.17
C LEU A 91 9.74 4.39 0.90
N LEU A 92 10.70 3.52 1.25
CA LEU A 92 10.40 2.27 1.93
C LEU A 92 9.81 2.51 3.33
N LEU A 93 10.29 3.52 4.06
CA LEU A 93 9.73 3.92 5.35
C LEU A 93 8.32 4.52 5.20
N ALA A 94 8.08 5.34 4.17
CA ALA A 94 6.76 5.86 3.87
C ALA A 94 5.75 4.75 3.51
N TYR A 95 6.19 3.76 2.72
CA TYR A 95 5.38 2.57 2.40
C TYR A 95 5.07 1.76 3.67
N GLN A 96 5.99 1.68 4.63
CA GLN A 96 5.75 0.99 5.90
C GLN A 96 4.67 1.70 6.71
N SER A 97 4.77 3.02 6.86
CA SER A 97 3.74 3.83 7.53
C SER A 97 2.37 3.68 6.87
N PHE A 98 2.32 3.70 5.54
CA PHE A 98 1.06 3.56 4.80
C PHE A 98 0.42 2.18 4.98
N LEU A 99 1.21 1.10 4.94
CA LEU A 99 0.69 -0.26 5.21
C LEU A 99 0.17 -0.39 6.64
N GLU A 100 0.83 0.23 7.63
CA GLU A 100 0.31 0.26 9.00
C GLU A 100 -1.01 1.02 9.12
N GLU A 101 -1.17 2.13 8.38
CA GLU A 101 -2.42 2.87 8.33
C GLU A 101 -3.54 2.02 7.72
N LEU A 102 -3.30 1.40 6.56
CA LEU A 102 -4.26 0.49 5.93
C LEU A 102 -4.61 -0.69 6.85
N LEU A 103 -3.64 -1.24 7.59
CA LEU A 103 -3.89 -2.33 8.53
C LEU A 103 -4.82 -1.90 9.66
N ARG A 104 -4.64 -0.69 10.22
CA ARG A 104 -5.56 -0.14 11.23
C ARG A 104 -6.95 0.09 10.64
N GLU A 105 -7.02 0.64 9.43
CA GLU A 105 -8.28 0.92 8.74
C GLU A 105 -9.05 -0.38 8.44
N VAL A 106 -8.37 -1.41 7.94
CA VAL A 106 -8.96 -2.73 7.66
C VAL A 106 -9.36 -3.44 8.94
N GLY A 107 -8.50 -3.47 9.96
CA GLY A 107 -8.81 -4.10 11.24
C GLY A 107 -9.97 -3.44 12.00
N THR A 108 -10.19 -2.14 11.79
CA THR A 108 -11.27 -1.39 12.47
C THR A 108 -12.60 -1.42 11.70
N ARG A 109 -12.54 -1.32 10.37
CA ARG A 109 -13.73 -1.04 9.52
C ARG A 109 -13.96 -2.09 8.43
N GLY A 110 -13.15 -3.14 8.38
CA GLY A 110 -13.26 -4.24 7.43
C GLY A 110 -12.50 -4.01 6.12
N PRO A 111 -12.59 -4.95 5.17
CA PRO A 111 -11.81 -4.94 3.93
C PRO A 111 -12.01 -3.67 3.09
N LEU A 112 -11.03 -3.41 2.22
CA LEU A 112 -11.07 -2.37 1.20
C LEU A 112 -11.05 -3.01 -0.19
N VAL A 113 -11.54 -2.31 -1.20
CA VAL A 113 -11.34 -2.64 -2.61
C VAL A 113 -10.15 -1.85 -3.10
N CYS A 114 -9.13 -2.51 -3.66
CA CYS A 114 -8.09 -1.84 -4.43
C CYS A 114 -8.51 -1.81 -5.90
N ALA A 115 -8.63 -0.61 -6.45
CA ALA A 115 -8.89 -0.38 -7.87
C ALA A 115 -7.74 0.42 -8.48
N TYR A 116 -7.44 0.19 -9.74
CA TYR A 116 -6.32 0.84 -10.43
C TYR A 116 -6.62 1.06 -11.91
N SER A 117 -5.98 2.06 -12.50
CA SER A 117 -6.05 2.30 -13.94
C SER A 117 -4.67 2.12 -14.56
N ALA A 118 -4.57 1.17 -15.50
CA ALA A 118 -3.37 0.92 -16.30
C ALA A 118 -3.22 1.91 -17.47
#